data_AF-A0A0N4XXJ3-F1
#
_entry.id   AF-A0A0N4XXJ3-F1
#
_cell.length_a   1.000
_cell.length_b   1.000
_cell.length_c   1.000
_cell.angle_alpha   90.00
_cell.angle_beta   90.00
_cell.angle_gamma   90.00
#
_symmetry.space_group_name_H-M   'P 1'
#
loop_
_entity.id
_entity.type
_entity.pdbx_description
1 polymer ?
#
loop_
_entity_poly.entity_id
_entity_poly.type
_entity_poly.pdbx_seq_one_letter_code
_entity_poly.pdbx_strand_id
1 'polypeptide(L)'
;MFPLRTVYVYEILYFSDYAVKKVFKKGAEKWQEVTCIDFTESSTGWEQYFLIRELRNNQSNRKKNSFAAPDRIIVVKQKGCWSFIGRNGSEQPLSLGEGCQQKAVVKTQSSQEDFVDQYITIPPEALETYTIPYDFDSIMHYGAWSVSHNGQPTMVANDPSGCGQDLQATERVQSLAVRVGYGNSMRDDFDLCHYWIKAQPGKKVQVTIRQISYGYGIDGCVFGGVELKPAKNATTPGYRFCNHNDKEKVITSEGELMPVTVFGRASVMQTILMYKAI
;
A
#
# COMPACT_ATOMS: atom_id res chain seq x y z
N MET A 1 -6.24 20.53 18.13
CA MET A 1 -7.27 20.77 17.11
C MET A 1 -7.04 19.74 16.01
N PHE A 2 -7.78 18.63 16.00
CA PHE A 2 -7.61 17.60 14.97
C PHE A 2 -8.14 18.13 13.63
N PRO A 3 -7.47 17.89 12.49
CA PRO A 3 -7.87 18.46 11.22
C PRO A 3 -9.20 17.83 10.77
N LEU A 4 -9.97 18.63 10.05
CA LEU A 4 -11.25 18.30 9.45
C LEU A 4 -11.17 16.97 8.71
N ARG A 5 -12.15 16.07 8.92
CA ARG A 5 -12.28 14.87 8.08
C ARG A 5 -12.35 15.28 6.62
N THR A 6 -11.55 14.64 5.78
CA THR A 6 -11.55 14.92 4.34
C THR A 6 -12.67 14.11 3.70
N VAL A 7 -13.64 14.79 3.09
CA VAL A 7 -14.80 14.16 2.44
C VAL A 7 -14.60 14.12 0.93
N TYR A 8 -14.64 12.91 0.35
CA TYR A 8 -14.68 12.70 -1.09
C TYR A 8 -16.11 12.41 -1.55
N VAL A 9 -16.61 13.24 -2.44
CA VAL A 9 -17.88 12.99 -3.12
C VAL A 9 -17.61 12.11 -4.33
N TYR A 10 -18.42 11.06 -4.52
CA TYR A 10 -18.29 10.18 -5.68
C TYR A 10 -19.64 9.92 -6.37
N GLU A 11 -19.58 9.58 -7.65
CA GLU A 11 -20.72 9.22 -8.48
C GLU A 11 -20.37 7.95 -9.27
N ILE A 12 -21.25 6.94 -9.26
CA ILE A 12 -21.04 5.72 -10.05
C ILE A 12 -21.92 5.77 -11.28
N LEU A 13 -21.30 5.80 -12.47
CA LEU A 13 -22.05 5.87 -13.72
C LEU A 13 -22.98 4.66 -13.88
N TYR A 14 -24.18 4.90 -14.43
CA TYR A 14 -25.22 3.89 -14.60
C TYR A 14 -24.73 2.62 -15.30
N PHE A 15 -23.90 2.78 -16.34
CA PHE A 15 -23.34 1.70 -17.17
C PHE A 15 -22.26 0.87 -16.45
N SER A 16 -21.79 1.31 -15.28
CA SER A 16 -20.92 0.50 -14.44
C SER A 16 -21.71 -0.69 -13.88
N ASP A 17 -21.19 -1.90 -14.09
CA ASP A 17 -21.87 -3.12 -13.67
C ASP A 17 -21.99 -3.25 -12.14
N TYR A 18 -22.77 -4.24 -11.71
CA TYR A 18 -22.99 -4.51 -10.28
C TYR A 18 -21.68 -4.81 -9.53
N ALA A 19 -20.71 -5.45 -10.19
CA ALA A 19 -19.44 -5.79 -9.56
C ALA A 19 -18.62 -4.53 -9.24
N VAL A 20 -18.52 -3.60 -10.18
CA VAL A 20 -17.84 -2.30 -9.99
C VAL A 20 -18.46 -1.52 -8.84
N LYS A 21 -19.80 -1.42 -8.83
CA LYS A 21 -20.54 -0.73 -7.75
C LYS A 21 -20.23 -1.32 -6.39
N LYS A 22 -20.26 -2.66 -6.29
CA LYS A 22 -20.00 -3.39 -5.04
C LYS A 22 -18.55 -3.26 -4.57
N VAL A 23 -17.58 -3.38 -5.48
CA VAL A 23 -16.15 -3.33 -5.14
C VAL A 23 -15.75 -1.93 -4.68
N PHE A 24 -16.17 -0.89 -5.40
CA PHE A 24 -15.88 0.49 -5.01
C PHE A 24 -16.45 0.80 -3.63
N LYS A 25 -17.72 0.49 -3.37
CA LYS A 25 -18.36 0.76 -2.07
C LYS A 25 -17.65 0.04 -0.92
N LYS A 26 -17.30 -1.25 -1.09
CA LYS A 26 -16.52 -1.99 -0.09
C LYS A 26 -15.13 -1.39 0.15
N GLY A 27 -14.46 -0.93 -0.91
CA GLY A 27 -13.17 -0.25 -0.79
C GLY A 27 -13.31 1.05 -0.01
N ALA A 28 -14.27 1.90 -0.38
CA ALA A 28 -14.58 3.15 0.30
C ALA A 28 -14.88 2.92 1.79
N GLU A 29 -15.78 1.98 2.11
CA GLU A 29 -16.09 1.57 3.50
C GLU A 29 -14.81 1.20 4.26
N LYS A 30 -13.93 0.38 3.66
CA LYS A 30 -12.70 -0.03 4.32
C LYS A 30 -11.74 1.11 4.60
N TRP A 31 -11.65 2.08 3.67
CA TRP A 31 -10.87 3.30 3.89
C TRP A 31 -11.46 4.15 5.01
N GLN A 32 -12.79 4.27 5.12
CA GLN A 32 -13.45 5.00 6.20
C GLN A 32 -13.24 4.35 7.58
N GLU A 33 -13.10 3.02 7.64
CA GLU A 33 -12.84 2.31 8.91
C GLU A 33 -11.46 2.59 9.50
N VAL A 34 -10.45 2.77 8.66
CA VAL A 34 -9.03 2.79 9.08
C VAL A 34 -8.35 4.13 8.86
N THR A 35 -9.04 5.11 8.30
CA THR A 35 -8.51 6.46 8.05
C THR A 35 -9.51 7.54 8.46
N CYS A 36 -9.10 8.81 8.42
CA CYS A 36 -9.98 9.96 8.62
C CYS A 36 -10.62 10.46 7.30
N ILE A 37 -10.59 9.65 6.24
CA ILE A 37 -11.20 9.94 4.94
C ILE A 37 -12.63 9.44 4.96
N ASP A 38 -13.58 10.29 4.57
CA ASP A 38 -14.99 9.95 4.41
C ASP A 38 -15.38 9.96 2.92
N PHE A 39 -16.29 9.06 2.55
CA PHE A 39 -16.87 9.01 1.20
C PHE A 39 -18.36 9.32 1.24
N THR A 40 -18.86 10.08 0.29
CA THR A 40 -20.29 10.41 0.15
C THR A 40 -20.73 10.23 -1.29
N GLU A 41 -21.77 9.42 -1.51
CA GLU A 41 -22.34 9.22 -2.83
C GLU A 41 -23.19 10.44 -3.22
N SER A 42 -22.93 11.03 -4.39
CA SER A 42 -23.77 12.09 -4.95
C SER A 42 -24.98 11.47 -5.66
N SER A 43 -26.19 11.81 -5.22
CA SER A 43 -27.45 11.34 -5.80
C SER A 43 -27.77 11.94 -7.18
N THR A 44 -26.94 12.85 -7.70
CA THR A 44 -27.17 13.56 -8.96
C THR A 44 -27.18 12.68 -10.21
N GLY A 45 -26.63 11.46 -10.15
CA GLY A 45 -26.64 10.52 -11.28
C GLY A 45 -28.05 10.08 -11.71
N TRP A 46 -29.03 10.13 -10.80
CA TRP A 46 -30.45 9.83 -11.11
C TRP A 46 -31.17 11.00 -11.79
N GLU A 47 -30.90 12.24 -11.36
CA GLU A 47 -31.46 13.44 -11.99
C GLU A 47 -30.89 13.68 -13.39
N GLN A 48 -29.62 13.36 -13.61
CA GLN A 48 -28.98 13.50 -14.93
C GLN A 48 -29.56 12.55 -15.99
N TYR A 49 -30.01 11.35 -15.64
CA TYR A 49 -30.63 10.43 -16.61
C TYR A 49 -32.00 10.95 -17.11
N PHE A 50 -32.81 11.53 -16.23
CA PHE A 50 -34.07 12.18 -16.61
C PHE A 50 -33.82 13.46 -17.40
N LEU A 51 -32.88 14.31 -16.97
CA LEU A 51 -32.48 15.54 -17.67
C LEU A 51 -31.87 15.26 -19.05
N ILE A 52 -31.00 14.25 -19.22
CA ILE A 52 -30.42 13.91 -20.54
C ILE A 52 -31.48 13.34 -21.49
N ARG A 53 -32.49 12.64 -20.98
CA ARG A 53 -33.62 12.13 -21.78
C ARG A 53 -34.55 13.27 -22.23
N GLU A 54 -34.75 14.30 -21.39
CA GLU A 54 -35.51 15.50 -21.73
C GLU A 54 -34.73 16.51 -22.61
N LEU A 55 -33.43 16.70 -22.36
CA LEU A 55 -32.54 17.59 -23.12
C LEU A 55 -32.22 17.07 -24.52
N ARG A 56 -32.30 15.74 -24.76
CA ARG A 56 -32.20 15.18 -26.12
C ARG A 56 -33.39 15.57 -27.01
N ASN A 57 -34.53 15.91 -26.40
CA ASN A 57 -35.74 16.35 -27.10
C ASN A 57 -35.87 17.87 -27.25
N ASN A 58 -35.01 18.67 -26.60
CA ASN A 58 -35.04 20.13 -26.74
C ASN A 58 -33.63 20.71 -26.81
N GLN A 59 -33.14 20.87 -28.04
CA GLN A 59 -31.93 21.64 -28.33
C GLN A 59 -32.17 23.14 -28.13
N SER A 60 -32.20 23.63 -26.89
CA SER A 60 -31.84 25.01 -26.54
C SER A 60 -32.01 25.23 -25.05
N ASN A 61 -31.02 24.86 -24.22
CA ASN A 61 -30.69 25.54 -22.95
C ASN A 61 -29.57 24.79 -22.22
N ARG A 62 -28.32 25.14 -22.53
CA ARG A 62 -27.18 24.81 -21.67
C ARG A 62 -27.16 25.75 -20.47
N LYS A 63 -27.98 25.50 -19.44
CA LYS A 63 -27.72 26.03 -18.09
C LYS A 63 -26.83 25.01 -17.37
N LYS A 64 -25.64 25.43 -16.93
CA LYS A 64 -24.75 24.59 -16.11
C LYS A 64 -25.48 24.23 -14.80
N ASN A 65 -25.69 22.94 -14.56
CA ASN A 65 -26.27 22.43 -13.32
C ASN A 65 -25.40 22.83 -12.12
N SER A 66 -25.97 23.59 -11.18
CA SER A 66 -25.33 24.09 -9.97
C SER A 66 -25.51 23.19 -8.73
N PHE A 67 -26.01 21.96 -8.92
CA PHE A 67 -26.33 21.01 -7.84
C PHE A 67 -25.33 19.85 -7.70
N ALA A 68 -24.39 19.72 -8.64
CA ALA A 68 -23.33 18.73 -8.53
C ALA A 68 -22.20 19.31 -7.67
N ALA A 69 -21.64 18.48 -6.78
CA ALA A 69 -20.40 18.86 -6.08
C ALA A 69 -19.34 19.22 -7.14
N PRO A 70 -18.68 20.39 -7.01
CA PRO A 70 -17.73 20.86 -8.00
C PRO A 70 -16.59 19.86 -8.18
N ASP A 71 -16.11 19.28 -7.08
CA ASP A 71 -15.07 18.25 -7.11
C ASP A 71 -15.67 16.88 -6.75
N ARG A 72 -15.55 15.90 -7.66
CA ARG A 72 -16.04 14.54 -7.39
C ARG A 72 -15.35 13.47 -8.21
N ILE A 73 -15.31 12.27 -7.65
CA ILE A 73 -14.79 11.07 -8.32
C ILE A 73 -15.91 10.45 -9.16
N ILE A 74 -15.64 10.21 -10.44
CA ILE A 74 -16.57 9.54 -11.37
C ILE A 74 -16.10 8.09 -11.56
N VAL A 75 -16.81 7.13 -10.97
CA VAL A 75 -16.48 5.71 -11.03
C VAL A 75 -17.03 5.10 -12.32
N VAL A 76 -16.12 4.66 -13.20
CA VAL A 76 -16.43 4.16 -14.54
C VAL A 76 -15.89 2.75 -14.75
N LYS A 77 -16.50 2.00 -15.66
CA LYS A 77 -15.95 0.74 -16.18
C LYS A 77 -15.34 1.00 -17.56
N GLN A 78 -14.03 1.25 -17.61
CA GLN A 78 -13.27 1.43 -18.85
C GLN A 78 -12.17 0.36 -18.98
N LYS A 79 -11.34 0.44 -20.04
CA LYS A 79 -10.19 -0.45 -20.19
C LYS A 79 -9.15 -0.13 -19.12
N GLY A 80 -8.73 -1.16 -18.37
CA GLY A 80 -7.71 -1.05 -17.32
C GLY A 80 -8.21 -0.52 -15.97
N CYS A 81 -7.31 -0.59 -14.99
CA CYS A 81 -7.51 -0.11 -13.62
C CYS A 81 -6.64 1.13 -13.40
N TRP A 82 -7.24 2.30 -13.17
CA TRP A 82 -6.47 3.54 -13.00
C TRP A 82 -7.28 4.64 -12.30
N SER A 83 -6.55 5.58 -11.72
CA SER A 83 -7.06 6.83 -11.13
C SER A 83 -5.99 7.90 -11.28
N PHE A 84 -6.39 9.16 -11.27
CA PHE A 84 -5.45 10.26 -11.02
C PHE A 84 -5.03 10.30 -9.54
N ILE A 85 -3.85 10.86 -9.29
CA ILE A 85 -3.26 11.04 -7.95
C ILE A 85 -3.74 12.37 -7.38
N GLY A 86 -4.26 12.35 -6.14
CA GLY A 86 -4.70 13.55 -5.43
C GLY A 86 -6.06 14.08 -5.91
N ARG A 87 -6.43 15.26 -5.39
CA ARG A 87 -7.66 15.99 -5.76
C ARG A 87 -7.31 17.04 -6.79
N ASN A 88 -7.61 16.77 -8.06
CA ASN A 88 -7.30 17.68 -9.17
C ASN A 88 -8.34 18.79 -9.37
N GLY A 89 -9.38 18.79 -8.55
CA GLY A 89 -10.58 19.62 -8.74
C GLY A 89 -11.46 19.08 -9.87
N SER A 90 -12.69 19.58 -9.95
CA SER A 90 -13.67 19.17 -10.96
C SER A 90 -14.02 17.66 -10.90
N GLU A 91 -14.58 17.13 -11.98
CA GLU A 91 -14.87 15.71 -12.15
C GLU A 91 -13.60 14.93 -12.49
N GLN A 92 -13.26 13.94 -11.67
CA GLN A 92 -12.07 13.12 -11.82
C GLN A 92 -12.47 11.65 -12.05
N PRO A 93 -12.20 11.07 -13.23
CA PRO A 93 -12.58 9.69 -13.48
C PRO A 93 -11.66 8.69 -12.77
N LEU A 94 -12.26 7.58 -12.31
CA LEU A 94 -11.60 6.42 -11.75
C LEU A 94 -12.14 5.17 -12.47
N SER A 95 -11.27 4.43 -13.15
CA SER A 95 -11.65 3.23 -13.90
C SER A 95 -11.46 1.97 -13.07
N LEU A 96 -12.54 1.21 -12.91
CA LEU A 96 -12.54 -0.18 -12.45
C LEU A 96 -13.00 -1.08 -13.60
N GLY A 97 -12.09 -1.30 -14.56
CA GLY A 97 -12.27 -2.17 -15.70
C GLY A 97 -12.38 -3.67 -15.39
N GLU A 98 -12.38 -4.49 -16.44
CA GLU A 98 -12.31 -5.94 -16.29
C GLU A 98 -11.02 -6.34 -15.56
N GLY A 99 -11.14 -7.26 -14.59
CA GLY A 99 -10.01 -7.69 -13.75
C GLY A 99 -9.79 -6.88 -12.47
N CYS A 100 -10.22 -5.60 -12.41
CA CYS A 100 -10.03 -4.73 -11.23
C CYS A 100 -10.86 -5.14 -10.00
N GLN A 101 -11.78 -6.11 -10.18
CA GLN A 101 -12.70 -6.60 -9.17
C GLN A 101 -12.07 -7.67 -8.24
N GLN A 102 -10.89 -8.18 -8.60
CA GLN A 102 -10.22 -9.27 -7.89
C GLN A 102 -9.39 -8.73 -6.73
N LYS A 103 -9.40 -9.43 -5.58
CA LYS A 103 -8.31 -9.29 -4.59
C LYS A 103 -7.01 -9.56 -5.34
N ALA A 104 -5.98 -8.75 -5.13
CA ALA A 104 -4.68 -8.80 -5.82
C ALA A 104 -4.28 -10.23 -6.24
N VAL A 105 -4.73 -10.65 -7.42
CA VAL A 105 -4.42 -11.94 -8.04
C VAL A 105 -4.03 -11.55 -9.44
N VAL A 106 -2.72 -11.63 -9.68
CA VAL A 106 -2.10 -11.39 -10.96
C VAL A 106 -2.67 -12.42 -11.94
N LYS A 107 -3.64 -12.01 -12.75
CA LYS A 107 -3.86 -12.67 -14.05
C LYS A 107 -2.97 -11.96 -15.05
N THR A 108 -1.84 -12.59 -15.35
CA THR A 108 -1.02 -12.24 -16.50
C THR A 108 -1.85 -12.49 -17.76
N GLN A 109 -2.45 -11.42 -18.29
CA GLN A 109 -2.80 -11.35 -19.70
C GLN A 109 -2.95 -9.90 -20.18
N SER A 110 -2.17 -9.62 -21.23
CA SER A 110 -2.32 -8.58 -22.26
C SER A 110 -1.79 -7.15 -21.99
N SER A 111 -0.65 -6.91 -22.65
CA SER A 111 -0.30 -5.79 -23.56
C SER A 111 -0.11 -4.38 -23.00
N GLN A 112 1.14 -3.90 -22.92
CA GLN A 112 1.72 -2.90 -23.84
C GLN A 112 3.24 -2.72 -23.56
N GLU A 113 4.04 -2.42 -24.59
CA GLU A 113 5.45 -1.98 -24.45
C GLU A 113 5.58 -0.56 -23.82
N ASP A 114 4.47 0.08 -23.42
CA ASP A 114 4.37 1.50 -23.07
C ASP A 114 4.41 1.82 -21.56
N PHE A 115 4.92 0.92 -20.71
CA PHE A 115 4.92 1.14 -19.24
C PHE A 115 6.20 1.77 -18.68
N VAL A 116 7.23 2.03 -19.51
CA VAL A 116 8.49 2.64 -19.05
C VAL A 116 8.25 4.01 -18.40
N ASP A 117 7.27 4.77 -18.90
CA ASP A 117 6.89 6.07 -18.35
C ASP A 117 6.27 6.00 -16.94
N GLN A 118 5.95 4.82 -16.43
CA GLN A 118 5.50 4.64 -15.05
C GLN A 118 6.65 4.40 -14.07
N TYR A 119 7.86 4.13 -14.57
CA TYR A 119 9.08 3.92 -13.79
C TYR A 119 9.99 5.15 -13.83
N ILE A 120 9.40 6.33 -13.65
CA ILE A 120 10.15 7.59 -13.58
C ILE A 120 10.68 7.76 -12.15
N THR A 121 11.98 8.07 -12.03
CA THR A 121 12.55 8.50 -10.75
C THR A 121 11.99 9.88 -10.39
N ILE A 122 11.24 9.94 -9.31
CA ILE A 122 10.74 11.21 -8.77
C ILE A 122 11.87 11.85 -7.95
N PRO A 123 12.23 13.12 -8.20
CA PRO A 123 13.27 13.79 -7.44
C PRO A 123 12.83 13.97 -5.96
N PRO A 124 13.75 13.89 -4.97
CA PRO A 124 13.40 13.97 -3.55
C PRO A 124 12.61 15.24 -3.18
N GLU A 125 12.83 16.35 -3.89
CA GLU A 125 12.14 17.62 -3.64
C GLU A 125 10.66 17.60 -4.08
N ALA A 126 10.27 16.66 -4.94
CA ALA A 126 8.91 16.47 -5.40
C ALA A 126 8.16 15.36 -4.64
N LEU A 127 8.80 14.72 -3.65
CA LEU A 127 8.26 13.60 -2.91
C LEU A 127 8.38 13.80 -1.40
N GLU A 128 7.25 13.93 -0.71
CA GLU A 128 7.22 13.87 0.74
C GLU A 128 6.95 12.44 1.20
N THR A 129 7.96 11.81 1.81
CA THR A 129 7.85 10.43 2.33
C THR A 129 7.20 10.38 3.72
N TYR A 130 6.87 11.52 4.31
CA TYR A 130 6.43 11.67 5.70
C TYR A 130 7.38 10.96 6.70
N THR A 131 8.65 10.80 6.32
CA THR A 131 9.66 10.07 7.11
C THR A 131 9.31 8.59 7.33
N ILE A 132 8.53 8.00 6.40
CA ILE A 132 8.16 6.60 6.44
C ILE A 132 9.08 5.82 5.48
N PRO A 133 9.74 4.73 5.94
CA PRO A 133 10.50 3.86 5.05
C PRO A 133 9.60 3.21 4.01
N TYR A 134 10.18 2.87 2.86
CA TYR A 134 9.48 2.21 1.77
C TYR A 134 8.87 0.87 2.23
N ASP A 135 7.62 0.63 1.86
CA ASP A 135 6.88 -0.58 2.20
C ASP A 135 6.57 -1.38 0.92
N PHE A 136 7.32 -2.46 0.70
CA PHE A 136 7.15 -3.36 -0.46
C PHE A 136 5.84 -4.15 -0.46
N ASP A 137 5.17 -4.28 0.69
CA ASP A 137 3.85 -4.90 0.71
C ASP A 137 2.72 -3.86 0.64
N SER A 138 3.03 -2.56 0.60
CA SER A 138 2.00 -1.52 0.50
C SER A 138 1.01 -1.83 -0.63
N ILE A 139 -0.27 -1.52 -0.42
CA ILE A 139 -1.30 -1.61 -1.47
C ILE A 139 -0.95 -0.76 -2.70
N MET A 140 -0.04 0.20 -2.55
CA MET A 140 0.46 1.05 -3.62
C MET A 140 1.71 0.47 -4.32
N HIS A 141 2.33 -0.59 -3.80
CA HIS A 141 3.47 -1.26 -4.42
C HIS A 141 2.99 -2.24 -5.50
N TYR A 142 3.62 -2.21 -6.67
CA TYR A 142 3.31 -3.19 -7.71
C TYR A 142 3.96 -4.55 -7.38
N GLY A 143 3.28 -5.64 -7.70
CA GLY A 143 3.83 -6.99 -7.49
C GLY A 143 4.99 -7.31 -8.42
N ALA A 144 5.91 -8.17 -8.00
CA ALA A 144 7.16 -8.48 -8.71
C ALA A 144 6.99 -8.96 -10.17
N TRP A 145 5.83 -9.48 -10.56
CA TRP A 145 5.51 -9.94 -11.92
C TRP A 145 4.58 -9.00 -12.69
N SER A 146 4.24 -7.84 -12.12
CA SER A 146 3.45 -6.83 -12.82
C SER A 146 4.07 -6.54 -14.18
N VAL A 147 3.25 -6.51 -15.22
CA VAL A 147 3.67 -6.28 -16.62
C VAL A 147 4.76 -7.23 -17.16
N SER A 148 5.00 -8.39 -16.54
CA SER A 148 5.95 -9.39 -17.04
C SER A 148 5.47 -10.10 -18.32
N HIS A 149 6.34 -10.20 -19.32
CA HIS A 149 6.08 -10.87 -20.60
C HIS A 149 6.74 -12.25 -20.72
N ASN A 150 7.85 -12.46 -20.01
CA ASN A 150 8.68 -13.66 -20.10
C ASN A 150 8.56 -14.57 -18.86
N GLY A 151 7.62 -14.27 -17.95
CA GLY A 151 7.43 -14.99 -16.70
C GLY A 151 8.49 -14.73 -15.63
N GLN A 152 9.46 -13.86 -15.91
CA GLN A 152 10.46 -13.41 -14.93
C GLN A 152 9.96 -12.18 -14.17
N PRO A 153 10.41 -11.96 -12.93
CA PRO A 153 10.06 -10.76 -12.19
C PRO A 153 10.59 -9.50 -12.88
N THR A 154 9.75 -8.48 -12.98
CA THR A 154 10.07 -7.14 -13.50
C THR A 154 10.54 -6.18 -12.39
N MET A 155 10.24 -6.49 -11.13
CA MET A 155 10.74 -5.75 -9.96
C MET A 155 11.36 -6.73 -8.96
N VAL A 156 12.58 -6.42 -8.53
CA VAL A 156 13.34 -7.17 -7.54
C VAL A 156 13.77 -6.18 -6.46
N ALA A 157 13.51 -6.51 -5.19
CA ALA A 157 13.94 -5.69 -4.08
C ALA A 157 15.47 -5.59 -4.07
N ASN A 158 15.98 -4.38 -3.93
CA ASN A 158 17.42 -4.12 -3.88
C ASN A 158 17.84 -3.99 -2.41
N ASP A 159 18.21 -5.12 -1.80
CA ASP A 159 18.79 -5.14 -0.46
C ASP A 159 20.28 -4.74 -0.51
N PRO A 160 20.78 -3.95 0.46
CA PRO A 160 22.20 -3.71 0.62
C PRO A 160 23.00 -5.02 0.69
N SER A 161 24.21 -5.00 0.14
CA SER A 161 25.09 -6.17 0.16
C SER A 161 25.32 -6.67 1.59
N GLY A 162 25.03 -7.96 1.83
CA GLY A 162 25.23 -8.61 3.13
C GLY A 162 23.97 -8.75 4.00
N CYS A 163 22.79 -8.38 3.49
CA CYS A 163 21.52 -8.64 4.16
C CYS A 163 20.41 -9.02 3.16
N GLY A 164 19.25 -9.40 3.70
CA GLY A 164 18.09 -9.85 2.94
C GLY A 164 18.14 -11.33 2.56
N GLN A 165 17.12 -12.12 2.91
CA GLN A 165 17.03 -13.55 2.56
C GLN A 165 15.68 -14.18 2.94
N ASP A 166 15.31 -15.23 2.21
CA ASP A 166 14.27 -16.17 2.60
C ASP A 166 14.79 -17.12 3.70
N LEU A 167 14.06 -17.22 4.80
CA LEU A 167 14.41 -18.03 5.96
C LEU A 167 13.36 -19.11 6.22
N GLN A 168 13.80 -20.29 6.64
CA GLN A 168 12.91 -21.37 7.05
C GLN A 168 12.88 -21.49 8.57
N ALA A 169 11.70 -21.32 9.16
CA ALA A 169 11.45 -21.47 10.58
C ALA A 169 11.21 -22.95 10.92
N THR A 170 12.00 -23.45 11.86
CA THR A 170 11.84 -24.77 12.48
C THR A 170 11.24 -24.64 13.87
N GLU A 171 10.79 -25.74 14.48
CA GLU A 171 10.33 -25.71 15.89
C GLU A 171 11.45 -25.37 16.89
N ARG A 172 12.72 -25.47 16.44
CA ARG A 172 13.87 -25.02 17.21
C ARG A 172 14.07 -23.52 17.02
N VAL A 173 14.43 -22.87 18.11
CA VAL A 173 14.73 -21.44 18.11
C VAL A 173 15.99 -21.17 17.28
N GLN A 174 15.85 -20.29 16.29
CA GLN A 174 16.91 -19.79 15.41
C GLN A 174 17.13 -18.31 15.66
N SER A 175 18.33 -17.80 15.37
CA SER A 175 18.67 -16.38 15.51
C SER A 175 18.88 -15.71 14.15
N LEU A 176 18.51 -14.44 14.08
CA LEU A 176 18.79 -13.55 12.96
C LEU A 176 19.39 -12.27 13.52
N ALA A 177 20.66 -12.02 13.20
CA ALA A 177 21.35 -10.78 13.56
C ALA A 177 21.52 -9.94 12.29
N VAL A 178 21.02 -8.71 12.32
CA VAL A 178 21.02 -7.80 11.17
C VAL A 178 21.68 -6.49 11.57
N ARG A 179 22.51 -5.95 10.67
CA ARG A 179 23.11 -4.62 10.80
C ARG A 179 22.71 -3.78 9.60
N VAL A 180 22.12 -2.62 9.84
CA VAL A 180 21.60 -1.72 8.79
C VAL A 180 21.99 -0.29 9.11
N GLY A 181 22.28 0.52 8.10
CA GLY A 181 22.76 1.90 8.22
C GLY A 181 24.23 2.04 7.85
N TYR A 182 24.65 3.28 7.58
CA TYR A 182 25.98 3.57 7.07
C TYR A 182 26.50 4.92 7.60
N GLY A 183 27.76 4.93 8.06
CA GLY A 183 28.44 6.15 8.50
C GLY A 183 27.85 6.76 9.77
N ASN A 184 28.08 8.05 9.96
CA ASN A 184 27.62 8.83 11.13
C ASN A 184 26.60 9.92 10.78
N SER A 185 26.20 10.01 9.51
CA SER A 185 25.35 11.09 8.99
C SER A 185 23.97 10.54 8.64
N MET A 186 22.94 11.32 8.93
CA MET A 186 21.57 10.99 8.51
C MET A 186 21.44 11.13 6.99
N ARG A 187 20.80 10.15 6.36
CA ARG A 187 20.46 10.13 4.94
C ARG A 187 18.97 10.34 4.77
N ASP A 188 18.59 10.82 3.59
CA ASP A 188 17.18 10.96 3.21
C ASP A 188 16.55 9.59 2.97
N ASP A 189 17.30 8.68 2.35
CA ASP A 189 16.90 7.31 2.06
C ASP A 189 17.20 6.34 3.21
N PHE A 190 16.35 5.32 3.33
CA PHE A 190 16.56 4.20 4.24
C PHE A 190 17.29 3.06 3.52
N ASP A 191 18.30 2.51 4.17
CA ASP A 191 18.80 1.17 3.88
C ASP A 191 17.78 0.15 4.44
N LEU A 192 17.37 -0.81 3.63
CA LEU A 192 16.33 -1.79 3.96
C LEU A 192 16.84 -3.21 3.75
N CYS A 193 16.62 -4.09 4.70
CA CYS A 193 16.94 -5.51 4.60
C CYS A 193 15.68 -6.34 4.80
N HIS A 194 15.29 -7.09 3.77
CA HIS A 194 14.03 -7.84 3.75
C HIS A 194 14.23 -9.33 4.05
N TYR A 195 13.49 -9.85 5.02
CA TYR A 195 13.54 -11.25 5.40
C TYR A 195 12.14 -11.87 5.36
N TRP A 196 12.02 -12.98 4.65
CA TRP A 196 10.78 -13.75 4.58
C TRP A 196 10.93 -15.00 5.42
N ILE A 197 10.45 -14.96 6.66
CA ILE A 197 10.50 -16.12 7.55
C ILE A 197 9.29 -17.00 7.27
N LYS A 198 9.52 -18.19 6.72
CA LYS A 198 8.51 -19.15 6.28
C LYS A 198 8.48 -20.35 7.21
N ALA A 199 7.30 -20.73 7.68
CA ALA A 199 7.05 -21.98 8.40
C ALA A 199 6.50 -23.04 7.45
N GLN A 200 6.45 -24.29 7.93
CA GLN A 200 5.76 -25.37 7.23
C GLN A 200 4.24 -25.10 7.13
N PRO A 201 3.53 -25.69 6.15
CA PRO A 201 2.09 -25.53 5.98
C PRO A 201 1.30 -25.75 7.28
N GLY A 202 0.40 -24.81 7.61
CA GLY A 202 -0.43 -24.86 8.82
C GLY A 202 0.26 -24.46 10.13
N LYS A 203 1.57 -24.18 10.12
CA LYS A 203 2.31 -23.66 11.28
C LYS A 203 2.39 -22.13 11.22
N LYS A 204 2.62 -21.51 12.38
CA LYS A 204 2.83 -20.06 12.49
C LYS A 204 4.30 -19.77 12.78
N VAL A 205 4.73 -18.54 12.51
CA VAL A 205 6.05 -18.04 12.87
C VAL A 205 5.91 -17.18 14.11
N GLN A 206 6.70 -17.49 15.14
CA GLN A 206 6.85 -16.65 16.31
C GLN A 206 8.22 -15.97 16.25
N VAL A 207 8.24 -14.65 16.38
CA VAL A 207 9.45 -13.82 16.43
C VAL A 207 9.54 -13.13 17.78
N THR A 208 10.70 -13.21 18.41
CA THR A 208 11.06 -12.51 19.64
C THR A 208 12.16 -11.50 19.35
N ILE A 209 11.94 -10.24 19.71
CA ILE A 209 12.96 -9.20 19.62
C ILE A 209 13.91 -9.38 20.79
N ARG A 210 15.17 -9.76 20.57
CA ARG A 210 16.16 -9.85 21.66
C ARG A 210 16.89 -8.55 21.86
N GLN A 211 17.19 -7.85 20.78
CA GLN A 211 17.94 -6.61 20.85
C GLN A 211 17.57 -5.68 19.69
N ILE A 212 17.46 -4.40 20.01
CA ILE A 212 17.46 -3.28 19.06
C ILE A 212 18.44 -2.25 19.64
N SER A 213 19.34 -1.69 18.83
CA SER A 213 20.31 -0.68 19.28
C SER A 213 19.62 0.53 19.95
N TYR A 214 20.33 1.15 20.89
CA TYR A 214 19.86 2.35 21.61
C TYR A 214 19.89 3.61 20.73
N GLY A 215 19.04 4.60 21.02
CA GLY A 215 19.08 5.93 20.38
C GLY A 215 18.11 6.14 19.21
N TYR A 216 17.33 5.13 18.83
CA TYR A 216 16.42 5.17 17.67
C TYR A 216 14.93 5.24 18.04
N GLY A 217 14.62 5.25 19.34
CA GLY A 217 13.24 5.15 19.89
C GLY A 217 12.46 6.46 19.89
N ILE A 218 12.31 7.11 18.74
CA ILE A 218 11.36 8.21 18.53
C ILE A 218 10.07 7.64 17.95
N ASP A 219 8.93 8.23 18.30
CA ASP A 219 7.63 7.85 17.74
C ASP A 219 7.66 7.85 16.21
N GLY A 220 7.05 6.83 15.60
CA GLY A 220 7.16 6.57 14.16
C GLY A 220 8.45 5.87 13.69
N CYS A 221 9.42 5.62 14.58
CA CYS A 221 10.69 4.95 14.28
C CYS A 221 11.48 5.60 13.14
N VAL A 222 11.56 6.93 13.17
CA VAL A 222 12.07 7.74 12.07
C VAL A 222 13.52 7.46 11.69
N PHE A 223 14.38 6.94 12.57
CA PHE A 223 15.81 6.75 12.27
C PHE A 223 16.18 5.33 11.82
N GLY A 224 15.37 4.34 12.21
CA GLY A 224 15.66 2.94 12.01
C GLY A 224 14.89 2.07 12.99
N GLY A 225 14.71 0.82 12.63
CA GLY A 225 13.98 -0.14 13.43
C GLY A 225 13.78 -1.47 12.71
N VAL A 226 12.86 -2.25 13.26
CA VAL A 226 12.36 -3.48 12.65
C VAL A 226 10.84 -3.38 12.52
N GLU A 227 10.34 -3.74 11.34
CA GLU A 227 8.92 -3.93 11.06
C GLU A 227 8.63 -5.42 10.97
N LEU A 228 7.64 -5.89 11.74
CA LEU A 228 7.15 -7.27 11.73
C LEU A 228 5.69 -7.29 11.23
N LYS A 229 5.41 -8.10 10.22
CA LYS A 229 4.07 -8.18 9.60
C LYS A 229 3.40 -9.53 9.86
N PRO A 230 2.69 -9.68 11.00
CA PRO A 230 2.09 -10.96 11.35
C PRO A 230 0.81 -11.26 10.57
N ALA A 231 0.16 -10.26 9.98
CA ALA A 231 -1.12 -10.44 9.31
C ALA A 231 -1.00 -11.43 8.14
N LYS A 232 -2.01 -12.30 7.97
CA LYS A 232 -2.04 -13.24 6.85
C LYS A 232 -2.03 -12.52 5.49
N ASN A 233 -2.61 -11.32 5.46
CA ASN A 233 -2.46 -10.40 4.35
C ASN A 233 -1.33 -9.41 4.67
N ALA A 234 -0.15 -9.63 4.09
CA ALA A 234 1.02 -8.79 4.32
C ALA A 234 0.86 -7.35 3.77
N THR A 235 -0.22 -7.05 3.03
CA THR A 235 -0.42 -5.71 2.44
C THR A 235 -0.79 -4.60 3.42
N THR A 236 -0.84 -4.92 4.72
CA THR A 236 -1.06 -3.96 5.79
C THR A 236 0.26 -3.62 6.47
N PRO A 237 0.46 -2.36 6.89
CA PRO A 237 1.61 -1.99 7.70
C PRO A 237 1.77 -2.89 8.93
N GLY A 238 3.00 -3.26 9.22
CA GLY A 238 3.35 -4.12 10.34
C GLY A 238 3.54 -3.35 11.65
N TYR A 239 3.85 -4.09 12.70
CA TYR A 239 4.30 -3.51 13.96
C TYR A 239 5.74 -3.04 13.83
N ARG A 240 5.98 -1.76 14.11
CA ARG A 240 7.33 -1.17 14.11
C ARG A 240 7.89 -1.08 15.53
N PHE A 241 9.16 -1.46 15.65
CA PHE A 241 9.91 -1.42 16.90
C PHE A 241 11.27 -0.77 16.64
N CYS A 242 11.64 0.16 17.49
CA CYS A 242 12.88 0.94 17.36
C CYS A 242 13.44 1.38 18.71
N ASN A 243 12.71 1.10 19.80
CA ASN A 243 13.16 1.42 21.14
C ASN A 243 13.90 0.21 21.72
N HIS A 244 15.01 0.44 22.41
CA HIS A 244 15.74 -0.65 23.07
C HIS A 244 14.88 -1.38 24.12
N ASN A 245 13.83 -0.73 24.64
CA ASN A 245 12.87 -1.31 25.57
C ASN A 245 11.86 -2.25 24.89
N ASP A 246 11.84 -2.31 23.56
CA ASP A 246 11.03 -3.29 22.81
C ASP A 246 11.62 -4.72 22.88
N LYS A 247 12.72 -4.92 23.61
CA LYS A 247 13.29 -6.24 23.89
C LYS A 247 12.27 -7.17 24.56
N GLU A 248 12.42 -8.46 24.30
CA GLU A 248 11.56 -9.55 24.75
C GLU A 248 10.10 -9.49 24.26
N LYS A 249 9.73 -8.52 23.41
CA LYS A 249 8.43 -8.56 22.74
C LYS A 249 8.34 -9.76 21.81
N VAL A 250 7.20 -10.46 21.88
CA VAL A 250 6.92 -11.66 21.09
C VAL A 250 5.75 -11.38 20.16
N ILE A 251 5.99 -11.53 18.85
CA ILE A 251 4.99 -11.37 17.80
C ILE A 251 4.79 -12.72 17.10
N THR A 252 3.53 -13.10 16.89
CA THR A 252 3.19 -14.37 16.24
C THR A 252 2.37 -14.08 14.99
N SER A 253 2.73 -14.71 13.86
CA SER A 253 2.00 -14.56 12.61
C SER A 253 0.63 -15.22 12.64
N GLU A 254 -0.28 -14.76 11.79
CA GLU A 254 -1.59 -15.35 11.56
C GLU A 254 -1.52 -16.56 10.60
N GLY A 255 -0.51 -16.61 9.74
CA GLY A 255 -0.26 -17.70 8.78
C GLY A 255 1.18 -18.19 8.76
N GLU A 256 1.57 -18.89 7.69
CA GLU A 256 2.89 -19.52 7.57
C GLU A 256 4.05 -18.55 7.28
N LEU A 257 3.76 -17.28 7.03
CA LEU A 257 4.76 -16.29 6.64
C LEU A 257 4.78 -15.13 7.64
N MET A 258 5.99 -14.70 8.00
CA MET A 258 6.27 -13.45 8.68
C MET A 258 7.30 -12.64 7.87
N PRO A 259 6.86 -11.65 7.09
CA PRO A 259 7.75 -10.65 6.53
C PRO A 259 8.35 -9.80 7.65
N VAL A 260 9.66 -9.58 7.55
CA VAL A 260 10.45 -8.79 8.48
C VAL A 260 11.30 -7.81 7.67
N THR A 261 11.14 -6.53 7.95
CA THR A 261 11.98 -5.48 7.34
C THR A 261 12.80 -4.83 8.43
N VAL A 262 14.13 -4.92 8.32
CA VAL A 262 15.04 -4.13 9.18
C VAL A 262 15.50 -2.93 8.38
N PHE A 263 15.33 -1.74 8.94
CA PHE A 263 15.58 -0.49 8.23
C PHE A 263 16.41 0.48 9.04
N GLY A 264 17.17 1.34 8.37
CA GLY A 264 17.96 2.37 9.01
C GLY A 264 18.38 3.45 8.01
N ARG A 265 18.36 4.72 8.43
CA ARG A 265 18.80 5.86 7.61
C ARG A 265 19.91 6.70 8.26
N ALA A 266 20.51 6.19 9.32
CA ALA A 266 21.54 6.89 10.10
C ALA A 266 22.68 5.92 10.44
N SER A 267 23.31 6.11 11.60
CA SER A 267 24.36 5.24 12.11
C SER A 267 23.94 3.78 12.15
N VAL A 268 24.94 2.89 12.09
CA VAL A 268 24.72 1.44 12.05
C VAL A 268 23.89 1.00 13.26
N MET A 269 22.70 0.49 12.98
CA MET A 269 21.80 -0.12 13.95
C MET A 269 21.96 -1.63 13.88
N GLN A 270 21.97 -2.29 15.04
CA GLN A 270 21.97 -3.74 15.14
C GLN A 270 20.66 -4.22 15.76
N THR A 271 20.02 -5.16 15.07
CA THR A 271 18.81 -5.83 15.54
C THR A 271 19.08 -7.34 15.63
N ILE A 272 18.70 -7.96 16.74
CA ILE A 272 18.78 -9.41 16.93
C ILE A 272 17.37 -9.92 17.19
N LEU A 273 16.91 -10.78 16.30
CA LEU A 273 15.64 -11.48 16.39
C LEU A 273 15.88 -12.95 16.65
N MET A 274 15.00 -13.57 17.43
CA MET A 274 14.90 -15.02 17.53
C MET A 274 13.58 -15.43 16.89
N TYR A 275 13.58 -16.53 16.15
CA TYR A 275 12.37 -17.01 15.50
C TYR A 275 12.26 -18.54 15.59
N LYS A 276 11.02 -19.03 15.55
CA LYS A 276 10.69 -20.45 15.45
C LYS A 276 9.31 -20.65 14.84
N ALA A 277 9.06 -21.82 14.31
CA ALA A 277 7.72 -22.29 13.95
C ALA A 277 6.99 -22.80 15.20
N ILE A 278 5.69 -22.53 15.29
CA ILE A 278 4.79 -23.04 16.33
C ILE A 278 3.56 -23.69 15.70
#